data_AF-A0A699THN2-F1
#
_entry.id   AF-A0A699THN2-F1
#
_cell.length_a   1.000
_cell.length_b   1.000
_cell.length_c   1.000
_cell.angle_alpha   90.00
_cell.angle_beta   90.00
_cell.angle_gamma   90.00
#
_symmetry.space_group_name_H-M   'P 1'
#
loop_
_entity.id
_entity.type
_entity.pdbx_description
1 polymer ?
#
loop_
_entity_poly.entity_id
_entity_poly.type
_entity_poly.pdbx_seq_one_letter_code
_entity_poly.pdbx_strand_id
1 'polypeptide(L)'
;MGCEDAFKTRLAVFKFEGNAMALWKAYKQAKGGDVWLVTVTWADFKKLFFLQFFTRAEQERLKREYHFIPAGTEEEQAKNFL
;
A
#
# COMPACT_ATOMS: atom_id res chain seq x y z
N MET A 1 20.84 -5.32 -0.99
CA MET A 1 20.04 -6.32 -0.26
C MET A 1 18.80 -5.62 0.27
N GLY A 2 17.62 -5.96 -0.26
CA GLY A 2 16.36 -5.31 0.11
C GLY A 2 15.80 -5.82 1.42
N CYS A 3 14.97 -5.01 2.09
CA CYS A 3 14.24 -5.40 3.28
C CYS A 3 13.33 -6.62 3.00
N GLU A 4 13.20 -7.55 3.95
CA GLU A 4 12.35 -8.74 3.82
C GLU A 4 10.86 -8.37 3.73
N ASP A 5 10.12 -9.09 2.90
CA ASP A 5 8.70 -8.81 2.64
C ASP A 5 7.83 -8.96 3.89
N ALA A 6 8.14 -9.95 4.74
CA ALA A 6 7.47 -10.12 6.03
C ALA A 6 7.66 -8.88 6.94
N PHE A 7 8.84 -8.26 6.93
CA PHE A 7 9.12 -7.05 7.70
C PHE A 7 8.35 -5.84 7.15
N LYS A 8 8.36 -5.64 5.81
CA LYS A 8 7.60 -4.55 5.16
C LYS A 8 6.11 -4.65 5.48
N THR A 9 5.55 -5.85 5.40
CA THR A 9 4.15 -6.12 5.72
C THR A 9 3.84 -5.81 7.19
N ARG A 10 4.66 -6.28 8.14
CA ARG A 10 4.47 -5.99 9.57
C ARG A 10 4.52 -4.49 9.87
N LEU A 11 5.46 -3.78 9.26
CA LEU A 11 5.60 -2.33 9.43
C LEU A 11 4.38 -1.57 8.89
N ALA A 12 3.86 -1.96 7.73
CA ALA A 12 2.66 -1.34 7.16
C ALA A 12 1.42 -1.58 8.02
N VAL A 13 1.25 -2.79 8.55
CA VAL A 13 0.15 -3.13 9.47
C VAL A 13 0.22 -2.32 10.77
N PHE A 14 1.42 -2.05 11.28
CA PHE A 14 1.59 -1.23 12.48
C PHE A 14 1.08 0.21 12.30
N LYS A 15 1.03 0.71 11.06
CA LYS A 15 0.49 2.05 10.75
C LYS A 15 -1.03 2.09 10.62
N PHE A 16 -1.73 0.96 10.71
CA PHE A 16 -3.19 0.95 10.64
C PHE A 16 -3.79 1.41 11.97
N GLU A 17 -4.78 2.30 11.88
CA GLU A 17 -5.46 2.87 13.05
C GLU A 17 -6.98 2.72 12.92
N GLY A 18 -7.68 2.73 14.06
CA GLY A 18 -9.15 2.70 14.12
C GLY A 18 -9.78 1.53 13.34
N ASN A 19 -10.74 1.87 12.46
CA ASN A 19 -11.50 0.90 11.68
C ASN A 19 -10.60 0.07 10.74
N ALA A 20 -9.48 0.63 10.29
CA ALA A 20 -8.56 -0.09 9.42
C ALA A 20 -7.92 -1.28 10.14
N MET A 21 -7.52 -1.10 11.40
CA MET A 21 -6.96 -2.16 12.22
C MET A 21 -8.02 -3.23 12.57
N ALA A 22 -9.27 -2.85 12.79
CA ALA A 22 -10.36 -3.79 13.06
C ALA A 22 -10.67 -4.69 11.83
N LEU A 23 -10.78 -4.08 10.65
CA LEU A 23 -10.96 -4.80 9.38
C LEU A 23 -9.76 -5.71 9.07
N TRP A 24 -8.55 -5.23 9.31
CA TRP A 24 -7.33 -6.02 9.12
C TRP A 24 -7.30 -7.27 10.01
N LYS A 25 -7.66 -7.14 11.30
CA LYS A 25 -7.72 -8.27 12.23
C LYS A 25 -8.74 -9.32 11.79
N ALA A 26 -9.93 -8.91 11.35
CA ALA A 26 -10.96 -9.81 10.85
C ALA A 26 -10.51 -10.55 9.58
N TYR A 27 -9.91 -9.82 8.64
CA TYR A 27 -9.38 -10.39 7.40
C TYR A 27 -8.25 -11.40 7.67
N LYS A 28 -7.30 -11.04 8.54
CA LYS A 28 -6.20 -11.92 8.94
C LYS A 28 -6.73 -13.21 9.55
N GLN A 29 -7.69 -13.12 10.47
CA GLN A 29 -8.35 -14.29 11.07
C GLN A 29 -8.98 -15.20 10.01
N ALA A 30 -9.76 -14.64 9.10
CA ALA A 30 -10.41 -15.40 8.03
C ALA A 30 -9.44 -16.12 7.07
N LYS A 31 -8.17 -15.66 7.00
CA LYS A 31 -7.13 -16.23 6.12
C LYS A 31 -6.18 -17.20 6.83
N GLY A 32 -6.37 -17.49 8.12
CA GLY A 32 -5.50 -18.40 8.89
C GLY A 32 -4.54 -17.69 9.85
N GLY A 33 -4.82 -16.44 10.19
CA GLY A 33 -4.13 -15.72 11.27
C GLY A 33 -2.70 -15.31 10.93
N ASP A 34 -1.81 -15.36 11.92
CA ASP A 34 -0.42 -14.92 11.77
C ASP A 34 0.41 -15.81 10.84
N VAL A 35 0.03 -17.08 10.68
CA VAL A 35 0.68 -18.01 9.75
C VAL A 35 0.56 -17.50 8.31
N TRP A 36 -0.63 -17.01 7.95
CA TRP A 36 -0.86 -16.42 6.63
C TRP A 36 -0.02 -15.17 6.38
N LEU A 37 0.15 -14.32 7.40
CA LEU A 37 0.92 -13.07 7.28
C LEU A 37 2.39 -13.32 6.94
N VAL A 38 2.96 -14.44 7.39
CA VAL A 38 4.36 -14.83 7.08
C VAL A 38 4.50 -15.32 5.63
N THR A 39 3.42 -15.84 5.04
CA THR A 39 3.41 -16.33 3.65
C THR A 39 3.07 -15.26 2.62
N VAL A 40 2.53 -14.12 3.04
CA VAL A 40 2.10 -13.06 2.12
C VAL A 40 3.32 -12.29 1.59
N THR A 41 3.44 -12.21 0.26
CA THR A 41 4.48 -11.38 -0.37
C THR A 41 4.15 -9.90 -0.19
N TRP A 42 5.16 -9.04 -0.28
CA TRP A 42 4.91 -7.58 -0.21
C TRP A 42 4.04 -7.09 -1.38
N ALA A 43 4.16 -7.72 -2.55
CA ALA A 43 3.35 -7.41 -3.71
C ALA A 43 1.86 -7.74 -3.48
N ASP A 44 1.58 -8.91 -2.91
CA ASP A 44 0.21 -9.34 -2.62
C ASP A 44 -0.39 -8.54 -1.48
N PHE A 45 0.38 -8.23 -0.44
CA PHE A 45 -0.05 -7.32 0.61
C PHE A 45 -0.46 -5.96 0.05
N LYS A 46 0.34 -5.34 -0.82
CA LYS A 46 -0.01 -4.05 -1.45
C LYS A 46 -1.30 -4.14 -2.25
N LYS A 47 -1.52 -5.22 -3.02
CA LYS A 47 -2.77 -5.44 -3.77
C LYS A 47 -3.96 -5.55 -2.82
N LEU A 48 -3.83 -6.36 -1.77
CA LEU A 48 -4.88 -6.54 -0.77
C LEU A 48 -5.19 -5.24 -0.03
N PHE A 49 -4.15 -4.49 0.34
CA PHE A 49 -4.30 -3.18 0.98
C PHE A 49 -5.06 -2.21 0.07
N PHE A 50 -4.67 -2.11 -1.20
CA PHE A 50 -5.35 -1.28 -2.18
C PHE A 50 -6.80 -1.69 -2.42
N LEU A 51 -7.07 -2.99 -2.52
CA LEU A 51 -8.41 -3.50 -2.80
C LEU A 51 -9.37 -3.38 -1.62
N GLN A 52 -8.88 -3.61 -0.40
CA GLN A 52 -9.72 -3.77 0.77
C GLN A 52 -9.94 -2.45 1.53
N PHE A 53 -8.98 -1.52 1.48
CA PHE A 53 -9.05 -0.27 2.22
C PHE A 53 -9.50 0.92 1.37
N PHE A 54 -9.33 0.86 0.05
CA PHE A 54 -9.79 1.92 -0.84
C PHE A 54 -11.02 1.43 -1.60
N THR A 55 -12.09 2.20 -1.53
CA THR A 55 -13.27 1.98 -2.36
C THR A 55 -12.90 2.06 -3.84
N ARG A 56 -13.69 1.41 -4.71
CA ARG A 56 -13.46 1.47 -6.17
C ARG A 56 -13.36 2.92 -6.67
N ALA A 57 -14.13 3.84 -6.10
CA ALA A 57 -14.06 5.26 -6.43
C ALA A 57 -12.69 5.88 -6.06
N GLU A 58 -12.17 5.57 -4.88
CA GLU A 58 -10.84 6.05 -4.45
C GLU A 58 -9.71 5.41 -5.25
N GLN A 59 -9.84 4.13 -5.61
CA GLN A 59 -8.88 3.47 -6.50
C GLN A 59 -8.83 4.14 -7.88
N GLU A 60 -10.00 4.41 -8.47
CA GLU A 60 -10.08 5.11 -9.77
C GLU A 60 -9.65 6.57 -9.68
N ARG A 61 -9.85 7.23 -8.53
CA ARG A 61 -9.29 8.57 -8.25
C ARG A 61 -7.77 8.51 -8.20
N LEU A 62 -7.19 7.61 -7.41
CA LEU A 62 -5.75 7.45 -7.26
C LEU A 62 -5.07 7.06 -8.57
N LYS A 63 -5.68 6.19 -9.39
CA LYS A 63 -5.15 5.84 -10.72
C LYS A 63 -5.15 7.03 -11.67
N ARG A 64 -6.23 7.84 -11.65
CA ARG A 64 -6.33 9.08 -12.45
C ARG A 64 -5.32 10.11 -11.97
N GLU A 65 -5.24 10.31 -10.66
CA GLU A 65 -4.29 11.21 -10.03
C GLU A 65 -2.86 10.79 -10.39
N TYR A 66 -2.50 9.51 -10.29
CA TYR A 66 -1.19 9.01 -10.73
C TYR A 66 -0.93 9.24 -12.23
N HIS A 67 -1.92 9.04 -13.11
CA HIS A 67 -1.80 9.38 -14.53
C HIS A 67 -1.69 10.89 -14.80
N PHE A 68 -2.16 11.72 -13.86
CA PHE A 68 -2.14 13.17 -13.92
C PHE A 68 -1.05 13.81 -13.07
N ILE A 69 -0.27 13.03 -12.29
CA ILE A 69 0.98 13.49 -11.71
C ILE A 69 1.82 13.81 -12.93
N PRO A 70 2.16 15.09 -13.19
CA PRO A 70 3.09 15.41 -14.25
C PRO A 70 4.32 14.59 -13.93
N ALA A 71 4.72 13.68 -14.82
CA ALA A 71 6.09 13.21 -14.82
C ALA A 71 6.87 14.50 -14.92
N GLY A 72 7.41 14.99 -13.79
CA GLY A 72 8.05 16.29 -13.74
C GLY A 72 9.00 16.32 -14.91
N THR A 73 8.66 17.10 -15.93
CA THR A 73 9.51 17.21 -17.10
C THR A 73 10.83 17.72 -16.56
N GLU A 74 11.94 17.17 -17.03
CA GLU A 74 13.29 17.53 -16.60
C GLU A 74 13.51 19.07 -16.60
N GLU A 75 12.71 19.81 -17.38
CA GLU A 75 12.62 21.27 -17.39
C GLU A 75 12.29 21.95 -16.04
N GLU A 76 11.46 21.36 -15.17
CA GLU A 76 11.11 21.97 -13.87
C GLU A 76 12.17 21.71 -12.79
N GLN A 77 12.96 20.65 -12.92
CA GLN A 77 14.14 20.44 -12.09
C GLN A 77 15.34 21.27 -12.57
N ALA A 78 15.46 21.54 -13.88
CA ALA A 78 16.56 22.35 -14.44
C ALA A 78 16.48 23.85 -14.07
N LYS A 79 15.30 24.38 -13.73
CA LYS A 79 15.12 25.77 -13.30
C LYS A 79 15.37 26.01 -11.81
N ASN A 80 15.48 24.96 -11.00
CA ASN A 80 15.77 25.07 -9.57
C ASN A 80 17.27 25.00 -9.25
N PHE A 81 18.12 24.86 -10.26
CA PHE A 81 19.59 24.86 -10.14
C PHE A 81 20.28 25.98 -10.94
N LEU A 82 19.54 26.98 -11.43
CA LEU A 82 20.08 28.17 -12.10
C LEU A 82 19.76 29.44 -11.31
#